data_AF-A0A7L1RVJ5-F1
#
_entry.id   AF-A0A7L1RVJ5-F1
#
_cell.length_a   1.000
_cell.length_b   1.000
_cell.length_c   1.000
_cell.angle_alpha   90.00
_cell.angle_beta   90.00
_cell.angle_gamma   90.00
#
_symmetry.space_group_name_H-M   'P 1'
#
loop_
_entity.id
_entity.type
_entity.pdbx_description
1 polymer ?
#
loop_
_entity_poly.entity_id
_entity_poly.type
_entity_poly.pdbx_seq_one_letter_code
_entity_poly.pdbx_strand_id
1 'polypeptide(L)'
;MQVSFVCSEHSIKSRSAEDRLNRQNAGSPSLGTRGKFRAVAMVARSLGQLSVQNAPSSSDSSVKQPGMKYRNLGKSGLRVSCLGLGTWVTFGGQITDEMAEQLMTLAYDNGINLFDTAEVYAAGKAEVVLGNIIKKKGWRRSSLVITTKIFWGGKAETERGLSRKHIIEGLKASLERLQLEYVDVVFANRPDPNTPMEETVRAMTHVINQGMAMYWGTSRWSSMEIMEAYSVARQFNLIPPICEQAEYHMFQREKVEVQLPELFHKIGVGAMTWSPLACGIVSGKYDGGIPPYSRASLKGYQWLKDKILSEEGRRQQAKLKELQAIAERLGCTLPQLAIAWCLRNEGVSSVLLGASNADQLMENIGAIQVLPKLSSSIVHEIDSILGNKPYSKKDYRS
;
A
#
# COMPACT_ATOMS: atom_id res chain seq x y z
N MET A 1 -35.96 -2.35 -53.89
CA MET A 1 -36.30 -1.39 -52.82
C MET A 1 -34.97 -0.94 -52.18
N GLN A 2 -34.28 0.09 -52.73
CA GLN A 2 -34.37 1.52 -52.32
C GLN A 2 -34.33 1.66 -50.79
N VAL A 3 -33.19 1.85 -50.11
CA VAL A 3 -32.30 3.04 -49.98
C VAL A 3 -33.04 4.32 -49.57
N SER A 4 -32.79 4.82 -48.35
CA SER A 4 -32.36 6.23 -48.12
C SER A 4 -31.96 6.52 -46.67
N PHE A 5 -30.75 7.06 -46.52
CA PHE A 5 -30.31 7.91 -45.42
C PHE A 5 -30.97 9.29 -45.56
N VAL A 6 -31.30 9.95 -44.45
CA VAL A 6 -31.63 11.38 -44.43
C VAL A 6 -30.69 12.12 -43.49
N CYS A 7 -29.91 12.98 -44.11
CA CYS A 7 -29.08 14.03 -43.54
C CYS A 7 -29.94 15.29 -43.41
N SER A 8 -29.79 16.06 -42.33
CA SER A 8 -30.34 17.41 -42.24
C SER A 8 -29.27 18.38 -41.74
N GLU A 9 -28.67 19.10 -42.69
CA GLU A 9 -28.03 20.38 -42.45
C GLU A 9 -29.10 21.47 -42.32
N HIS A 10 -28.90 22.42 -41.41
CA HIS A 10 -29.50 23.75 -41.56
C HIS A 10 -28.42 24.83 -41.40
N SER A 11 -28.40 25.68 -42.42
CA SER A 11 -27.43 26.73 -42.68
C SER A 11 -27.67 28.01 -41.89
N ILE A 12 -26.54 28.62 -41.55
CA ILE A 12 -26.17 29.98 -41.15
C ILE A 12 -27.08 31.11 -41.68
N LYS A 13 -27.36 32.11 -40.83
CA LYS A 13 -27.45 33.53 -41.23
C LYS A 13 -26.88 34.48 -40.15
N SER A 14 -26.14 35.45 -40.67
CA SER A 14 -25.25 36.47 -40.08
C SER A 14 -25.94 37.75 -39.57
N ARG A 15 -25.22 38.53 -38.75
CA ARG A 15 -25.01 40.02 -38.75
C ARG A 15 -24.64 40.47 -37.32
N SER A 16 -23.74 41.40 -37.02
CA SER A 16 -22.84 42.27 -37.79
C SER A 16 -21.80 42.83 -36.79
N ALA A 17 -20.56 42.96 -37.22
CA ALA A 17 -19.56 43.83 -36.59
C ALA A 17 -19.32 45.02 -37.53
N GLU A 18 -19.25 46.22 -36.96
CA GLU A 18 -18.75 47.49 -37.50
C GLU A 18 -18.72 48.41 -36.25
N ASP A 19 -17.80 49.34 -36.00
CA ASP A 19 -16.57 49.87 -36.61
C ASP A 19 -16.26 51.04 -35.61
N ARG A 20 -15.07 51.39 -35.10
CA ARG A 20 -13.91 52.03 -35.76
C ARG A 20 -13.01 52.70 -34.70
N LEU A 21 -11.69 52.57 -34.91
CA LEU A 21 -10.63 53.62 -34.98
C LEU A 21 -10.41 54.55 -33.74
N ASN A 22 -9.21 55.02 -33.36
CA ASN A 22 -7.87 55.06 -33.94
C ASN A 22 -6.87 55.63 -32.89
N ARG A 23 -5.56 55.32 -33.03
CA ARG A 23 -4.34 56.16 -32.83
C ARG A 23 -4.12 56.94 -31.50
N GLN A 24 -2.92 57.25 -30.99
CA GLN A 24 -1.48 56.96 -31.19
C GLN A 24 -0.72 57.80 -30.10
N ASN A 25 0.61 57.65 -30.03
CA ASN A 25 1.64 58.48 -29.33
C ASN A 25 1.78 58.29 -27.80
N ALA A 26 2.90 57.78 -27.25
CA ALA A 26 4.34 58.12 -27.33
C ALA A 26 4.75 59.23 -26.33
N GLY A 27 5.75 58.93 -25.49
CA GLY A 27 6.43 59.92 -24.66
C GLY A 27 7.19 59.34 -23.46
N SER A 28 8.41 58.84 -23.69
CA SER A 28 9.45 58.73 -22.65
C SER A 28 10.35 59.97 -22.72
N PRO A 29 10.90 60.48 -21.60
CA PRO A 29 12.01 61.42 -21.62
C PRO A 29 13.36 60.75 -21.35
N SER A 30 14.40 61.45 -21.79
CA SER A 30 15.76 60.99 -22.07
C SER A 30 16.85 61.60 -21.16
N LEU A 31 17.96 60.86 -21.02
CA LEU A 31 19.39 61.26 -21.06
C LEU A 31 20.07 62.14 -19.99
N GLY A 32 21.27 61.66 -19.57
CA GLY A 32 22.41 62.37 -18.95
C GLY A 32 22.82 61.78 -17.59
N THR A 33 24.07 61.44 -17.23
CA THR A 33 25.40 61.91 -17.66
C THR A 33 26.51 60.94 -17.18
N ARG A 34 27.66 60.98 -17.86
CA ARG A 34 28.95 60.27 -17.65
C ARG A 34 29.54 60.31 -16.23
N GLY A 35 30.38 59.30 -15.90
CA GLY A 35 31.38 59.39 -14.83
C GLY A 35 32.27 58.16 -14.67
N LYS A 36 33.58 58.31 -14.93
CA LYS A 36 34.67 57.31 -14.86
C LYS A 36 34.98 56.88 -13.41
N PHE A 37 35.60 55.71 -13.18
CA PHE A 37 36.83 55.47 -12.38
C PHE A 37 37.15 53.94 -12.35
N ARG A 38 38.12 53.49 -13.15
CA ARG A 38 39.47 52.98 -12.79
C ARG A 38 39.52 51.67 -11.98
N ALA A 39 40.09 50.67 -12.64
CA ALA A 39 40.73 49.50 -12.04
C ALA A 39 42.03 49.88 -11.30
N VAL A 40 42.36 49.15 -10.23
CA VAL A 40 43.74 48.89 -9.78
C VAL A 40 43.81 47.46 -9.23
N ALA A 41 44.87 46.76 -9.63
CA ALA A 41 45.16 45.37 -9.33
C ALA A 41 46.23 45.22 -8.22
N MET A 42 46.33 43.98 -7.72
CA MET A 42 47.52 43.25 -7.28
C MET A 42 48.05 43.31 -5.82
N VAL A 43 48.07 42.08 -5.23
CA VAL A 43 49.18 41.35 -4.55
C VAL A 43 49.49 41.61 -3.07
N ALA A 44 49.39 40.55 -2.23
CA ALA A 44 50.43 39.98 -1.36
C ALA A 44 49.84 38.88 -0.43
N ARG A 45 50.17 37.58 -0.64
CA ARG A 45 51.10 36.74 0.16
C ARG A 45 50.73 36.47 1.64
N SER A 46 50.33 35.22 1.87
CA SER A 46 50.82 34.24 2.88
C SER A 46 51.03 34.67 4.34
N LEU A 47 50.13 34.19 5.21
CA LEU A 47 50.34 33.64 6.56
C LEU A 47 49.21 32.58 6.70
N GLY A 48 49.43 31.28 6.92
CA GLY A 48 50.07 30.70 8.09
C GLY A 48 48.97 30.14 9.02
N GLN A 49 48.74 28.82 8.92
CA GLN A 49 48.10 27.91 9.90
C GLN A 49 46.68 28.22 10.43
N LEU A 50 45.74 27.30 10.13
CA LEU A 50 44.96 26.55 11.13
C LEU A 50 44.20 25.43 10.39
N SER A 51 44.84 24.28 10.28
CA SER A 51 44.19 23.03 9.88
C SER A 51 43.29 22.59 11.04
N VAL A 52 41.98 22.81 10.91
CA VAL A 52 41.00 22.15 11.78
C VAL A 52 40.97 20.68 11.38
N GLN A 53 41.76 19.87 12.10
CA GLN A 53 41.56 18.43 12.11
C GLN A 53 40.24 18.16 12.83
N ASN A 54 39.15 18.05 12.07
CA ASN A 54 37.96 17.36 12.56
C ASN A 54 38.31 15.87 12.63
N ALA A 55 38.65 15.41 13.83
CA ALA A 55 38.62 13.99 14.16
C ALA A 55 37.19 13.48 13.91
N PRO A 56 36.97 12.38 13.15
CA PRO A 56 35.67 11.77 13.09
C PRO A 56 35.39 11.16 14.47
N SER A 57 34.37 11.69 15.16
CA SER A 57 33.83 11.07 16.37
C SER A 57 33.36 9.66 16.00
N SER A 58 34.08 8.65 16.48
CA SER A 58 33.76 7.25 16.34
C SER A 58 32.55 6.90 17.21
N SER A 59 31.36 7.19 16.70
CA SER A 59 30.12 6.52 17.11
C SER A 59 29.16 6.48 15.92
N ASP A 60 29.69 6.11 14.75
CA ASP A 60 28.84 5.66 13.65
C ASP A 60 28.54 4.18 13.92
N SER A 61 27.59 3.93 14.82
CA SER A 61 26.86 2.67 14.75
C SER A 61 26.12 2.71 13.42
N SER A 62 26.80 2.28 12.36
CA SER A 62 26.19 2.04 11.07
C SER A 62 25.11 0.99 11.29
N VAL A 63 23.90 1.45 11.65
CA VAL A 63 22.70 0.63 11.60
C VAL A 63 22.64 0.21 10.16
N LYS A 64 23.04 -1.05 9.88
CA LYS A 64 22.94 -1.62 8.55
C LYS A 64 21.48 -1.48 8.15
N GLN A 65 21.20 -0.46 7.33
CA GLN A 65 19.88 -0.25 6.77
C GLN A 65 19.45 -1.58 6.16
N PRO A 66 18.28 -2.13 6.51
CA PRO A 66 17.90 -3.50 6.15
C PRO A 66 17.79 -3.74 4.64
N GLY A 67 18.00 -2.73 3.81
CA GLY A 67 17.99 -2.82 2.36
C GLY A 67 16.57 -2.75 1.81
N MET A 68 15.70 -1.92 2.42
CA MET A 68 14.31 -1.76 2.00
C MET A 68 14.23 -1.50 0.49
N LYS A 69 13.49 -2.35 -0.22
CA LYS A 69 13.30 -2.22 -1.67
C LYS A 69 11.97 -1.52 -1.92
N TYR A 70 12.00 -0.50 -2.76
CA TYR A 70 10.80 0.15 -3.25
C TYR A 70 10.41 -0.41 -4.61
N ARG A 71 9.13 -0.62 -4.86
CA ARG A 71 8.57 -1.14 -6.12
C ARG A 71 7.33 -0.34 -6.50
N ASN A 72 6.96 -0.35 -7.77
CA ASN A 72 5.68 0.19 -8.20
C ASN A 72 4.52 -0.68 -7.66
N LEU A 73 3.42 -0.05 -7.28
CA LEU A 73 2.17 -0.73 -6.94
C LEU A 73 1.43 -1.07 -8.24
N GLY A 74 1.57 -2.31 -8.71
CA GLY A 74 1.15 -2.69 -10.05
C GLY A 74 1.91 -1.93 -11.13
N LYS A 75 1.22 -1.56 -12.22
CA LYS A 75 1.75 -0.69 -13.28
C LYS A 75 1.59 0.81 -12.99
N SER A 76 1.08 1.20 -11.83
CA SER A 76 0.94 2.61 -11.46
C SER A 76 2.30 3.27 -11.19
N GLY A 77 2.33 4.60 -11.13
CA GLY A 77 3.51 5.37 -10.74
C GLY A 77 3.81 5.37 -9.24
N LEU A 78 2.89 4.88 -8.40
CA LEU A 78 3.03 4.89 -6.95
C LEU A 78 4.11 3.90 -6.50
N ARG A 79 5.16 4.38 -5.85
CA ARG A 79 6.22 3.52 -5.28
C ARG A 79 5.96 3.22 -3.81
N VAL A 80 5.91 1.95 -3.47
CA VAL A 80 5.73 1.44 -2.10
C VAL A 80 6.95 0.65 -1.67
N SER A 81 7.25 0.66 -0.38
CA SER A 81 8.17 -0.27 0.25
C SER A 81 7.65 -1.71 0.09
N CYS A 82 8.54 -2.68 -0.12
CA CYS A 82 8.15 -4.08 -0.26
C CYS A 82 7.51 -4.66 1.03
N LEU A 83 7.71 -4.01 2.17
CA LEU A 83 6.95 -4.25 3.39
C LEU A 83 6.10 -3.02 3.72
N GLY A 84 4.88 -3.25 4.18
CA GLY A 84 4.02 -2.23 4.78
C GLY A 84 3.63 -2.60 6.20
N LEU A 85 3.09 -1.66 6.96
CA LEU A 85 2.55 -1.90 8.30
C LEU A 85 1.03 -1.74 8.31
N GLY A 86 0.31 -2.81 8.63
CA GLY A 86 -1.14 -2.79 8.82
C GLY A 86 -1.53 -2.56 10.28
N THR A 87 -2.70 -1.95 10.48
CA THR A 87 -3.22 -1.59 11.82
C THR A 87 -4.29 -2.54 12.37
N TRP A 88 -4.68 -3.57 11.59
CA TRP A 88 -5.74 -4.50 12.00
C TRP A 88 -5.41 -5.24 13.30
N VAL A 89 -6.39 -5.31 14.21
CA VAL A 89 -6.33 -5.88 15.57
C VAL A 89 -5.56 -5.02 16.57
N THR A 90 -4.49 -4.37 16.14
CA THR A 90 -3.52 -3.73 17.03
C THR A 90 -3.92 -2.31 17.40
N PHE A 91 -3.92 -1.37 16.46
CA PHE A 91 -4.07 0.05 16.76
C PHE A 91 -5.49 0.35 17.27
N GLY A 92 -5.60 1.12 18.36
CA GLY A 92 -6.87 1.44 19.02
C GLY A 92 -7.59 0.22 19.64
N GLY A 93 -6.89 -0.91 19.76
CA GLY A 93 -7.42 -2.20 20.18
C GLY A 93 -6.47 -2.96 21.11
N GLN A 94 -5.72 -3.92 20.56
CA GLN A 94 -4.86 -4.83 21.33
C GLN A 94 -3.67 -4.14 22.02
N ILE A 95 -3.11 -3.10 21.41
CA ILE A 95 -1.91 -2.41 21.91
C ILE A 95 -2.24 -0.98 22.32
N THR A 96 -1.40 -0.37 23.15
CA THR A 96 -1.52 1.04 23.53
C THR A 96 -1.09 1.96 22.38
N ASP A 97 -1.49 3.22 22.44
CA ASP A 97 -1.14 4.22 21.43
C ASP A 97 0.37 4.51 21.41
N GLU A 98 1.06 4.40 22.56
CA GLU A 98 2.51 4.53 22.64
C GLU A 98 3.23 3.38 21.91
N MET A 99 2.73 2.15 22.06
CA MET A 99 3.26 1.01 21.31
C MET A 99 2.96 1.18 19.82
N ALA A 100 1.78 1.66 19.44
CA ALA A 100 1.44 1.96 18.05
C ALA A 100 2.39 3.02 17.45
N GLU A 101 2.71 4.08 18.19
CA GLU A 101 3.69 5.09 17.81
C GLU A 101 5.10 4.50 17.65
N GLN A 102 5.51 3.65 18.58
CA GLN A 102 6.81 2.97 18.52
C GLN A 102 6.91 2.09 17.27
N LEU A 103 5.89 1.29 16.98
CA LEU A 103 5.83 0.44 15.79
C LEU A 103 5.89 1.26 14.50
N MET A 104 5.09 2.33 14.41
CA MET A 104 5.07 3.17 13.22
C MET A 104 6.40 3.92 13.03
N THR A 105 7.03 4.37 14.12
CA THR A 105 8.35 5.02 14.10
C THR A 105 9.41 4.05 13.60
N LEU A 106 9.49 2.83 14.16
CA LEU A 106 10.42 1.80 13.71
C LEU A 106 10.22 1.44 12.24
N ALA A 107 8.97 1.30 11.80
CA ALA A 107 8.65 1.04 10.41
C ALA A 107 9.18 2.16 9.50
N TYR A 108 8.84 3.42 9.80
CA TYR A 108 9.24 4.57 9.00
C TYR A 108 10.77 4.74 8.95
N ASP A 109 11.44 4.63 10.10
CA ASP A 109 12.90 4.79 10.21
C ASP A 109 13.67 3.68 9.47
N ASN A 110 13.05 2.51 9.27
CA ASN A 110 13.57 1.41 8.44
C ASN A 110 13.10 1.46 6.97
N GLY A 111 12.52 2.58 6.55
CA GLY A 111 12.15 2.85 5.16
C GLY A 111 10.77 2.36 4.74
N ILE A 112 9.94 1.82 5.65
CA ILE A 112 8.55 1.51 5.32
C ILE A 112 7.81 2.83 5.07
N ASN A 113 7.25 3.00 3.88
CA ASN A 113 6.39 4.14 3.55
C ASN A 113 4.91 3.79 3.50
N LEU A 114 4.56 2.49 3.45
CA LEU A 114 3.19 2.01 3.30
C LEU A 114 2.56 1.68 4.65
N PHE A 115 1.46 2.37 4.98
CA PHE A 115 0.68 2.17 6.21
C PHE A 115 -0.80 1.96 5.87
N ASP A 116 -1.36 0.85 6.33
CA ASP A 116 -2.70 0.39 5.95
C ASP A 116 -3.66 0.32 7.14
N THR A 117 -4.88 0.84 6.94
CA THR A 117 -5.95 0.86 7.94
C THR A 117 -7.33 0.64 7.30
N ALA A 118 -8.40 0.73 8.08
CA ALA A 118 -9.78 0.65 7.61
C ALA A 118 -10.75 1.35 8.57
N GLU A 119 -11.87 1.86 8.07
CA GLU A 119 -12.90 2.49 8.90
C GLU A 119 -13.43 1.55 10.00
N VAL A 120 -13.47 0.25 9.71
CA VAL A 120 -14.01 -0.78 10.63
C VAL A 120 -13.01 -1.14 11.74
N TYR A 121 -11.72 -0.85 11.57
CA TYR A 121 -10.70 -1.29 12.53
C TYR A 121 -10.85 -0.55 13.85
N ALA A 122 -11.17 -1.33 14.89
CA ALA A 122 -11.53 -0.83 16.21
C ALA A 122 -12.61 0.27 16.16
N ALA A 123 -13.57 0.15 15.23
CA ALA A 123 -14.64 1.13 14.98
C ALA A 123 -14.08 2.55 14.78
N GLY A 124 -13.12 2.69 13.85
CA GLY A 124 -12.47 3.96 13.50
C GLY A 124 -11.31 4.37 14.41
N LYS A 125 -11.13 3.74 15.58
CA LYS A 125 -10.03 4.12 16.49
C LYS A 125 -8.64 3.89 15.90
N ALA A 126 -8.46 2.86 15.08
CA ALA A 126 -7.17 2.62 14.42
C ALA A 126 -6.76 3.79 13.52
N GLU A 127 -7.73 4.43 12.84
CA GLU A 127 -7.51 5.62 12.03
C GLU A 127 -7.18 6.85 12.87
N VAL A 128 -7.85 7.04 14.01
CA VAL A 128 -7.54 8.12 14.96
C VAL A 128 -6.11 8.00 15.48
N VAL A 129 -5.70 6.80 15.91
CA VAL A 129 -4.33 6.54 16.41
C VAL A 129 -3.31 6.78 15.30
N LEU A 130 -3.53 6.26 14.10
CA LEU A 130 -2.65 6.47 12.95
C LEU A 130 -2.51 7.97 12.61
N GLY A 131 -3.62 8.70 12.55
CA GLY A 131 -3.64 10.14 12.29
C GLY A 131 -2.90 10.95 13.36
N ASN A 132 -3.11 10.63 14.64
CA ASN A 132 -2.42 11.25 15.76
C ASN A 132 -0.90 11.05 15.67
N ILE A 133 -0.44 9.85 15.33
CA ILE A 133 0.99 9.57 15.18
C ILE A 133 1.57 10.39 14.01
N ILE A 134 0.93 10.39 12.84
CA ILE A 134 1.40 11.18 11.68
C ILE A 134 1.54 12.65 12.05
N LYS A 135 0.52 13.22 12.69
CA LYS A 135 0.50 14.61 13.14
C LYS A 135 1.59 14.89 14.18
N LYS A 136 1.73 14.04 15.18
CA LYS A 136 2.71 14.19 16.26
C LYS A 136 4.15 14.09 15.74
N LYS A 137 4.43 13.14 14.84
CA LYS A 137 5.77 12.92 14.28
C LYS A 137 6.16 13.98 13.25
N GLY A 138 5.19 14.70 12.68
CA GLY A 138 5.45 15.75 11.71
C GLY A 138 6.14 15.25 10.43
N TRP A 139 5.99 13.97 10.10
CA TRP A 139 6.52 13.42 8.86
C TRP A 139 5.86 14.11 7.66
N ARG A 140 6.63 14.33 6.60
CA ARG A 140 6.09 14.94 5.39
C ARG A 140 5.01 14.03 4.82
N ARG A 141 3.80 14.54 4.60
CA ARG A 141 2.71 13.76 3.98
C ARG A 141 3.12 13.13 2.65
N SER A 142 4.00 13.79 1.90
CA SER A 142 4.55 13.32 0.62
C SER A 142 5.56 12.18 0.71
N SER A 143 6.07 11.83 1.90
CA SER A 143 6.92 10.64 2.10
C SER A 143 6.15 9.40 2.57
N LEU A 144 4.83 9.52 2.80
CA LEU A 144 3.97 8.47 3.30
C LEU A 144 3.02 7.99 2.20
N VAL A 145 2.72 6.69 2.21
CA VAL A 145 1.65 6.05 1.46
C VAL A 145 0.64 5.50 2.47
N ILE A 146 -0.47 6.22 2.64
CA ILE A 146 -1.54 5.87 3.57
C ILE A 146 -2.69 5.23 2.79
N THR A 147 -3.12 4.05 3.22
CA THR A 147 -4.26 3.35 2.61
C THR A 147 -5.36 3.10 3.62
N THR A 148 -6.61 3.32 3.24
CA THR A 148 -7.77 2.91 4.06
C THR A 148 -8.76 2.09 3.24
N LYS A 149 -9.62 1.34 3.93
CA LYS A 149 -10.62 0.42 3.36
C LYS A 149 -12.02 0.79 3.80
N ILE A 150 -12.94 0.88 2.84
CA ILE A 150 -14.35 1.23 3.04
C ILE A 150 -15.24 0.01 2.76
N PHE A 151 -16.14 -0.28 3.70
CA PHE A 151 -17.32 -1.16 3.56
C PHE A 151 -18.20 -1.16 4.82
N TRP A 152 -17.65 -0.98 6.03
CA TRP A 152 -18.38 -1.08 7.29
C TRP A 152 -18.09 0.14 8.17
N GLY A 153 -18.85 1.22 7.99
CA GLY A 153 -18.65 2.46 8.75
C GLY A 153 -19.57 2.64 9.95
N GLY A 154 -20.63 1.83 10.07
CA GLY A 154 -21.58 1.97 11.16
C GLY A 154 -22.62 0.87 11.27
N LYS A 155 -23.64 1.11 12.07
CA LYS A 155 -24.70 0.13 12.39
C LYS A 155 -25.92 0.28 11.49
N ALA A 156 -26.20 1.49 11.00
CA ALA A 156 -27.33 1.73 10.12
C ALA A 156 -27.15 1.01 8.78
N GLU A 157 -28.26 0.72 8.11
CA GLU A 157 -28.26 0.01 6.83
C GLU A 157 -27.46 0.75 5.76
N THR A 158 -27.47 2.08 5.82
CA THR A 158 -26.78 2.97 4.87
C THR A 158 -25.32 3.25 5.23
N GLU A 159 -24.82 2.75 6.38
CA GLU A 159 -23.45 2.92 6.85
C GLU A 159 -22.56 1.70 6.50
N ARG A 160 -22.94 0.96 5.46
CA ARG A 160 -22.19 -0.18 4.93
C ARG A 160 -22.31 -0.32 3.40
N GLY A 161 -21.47 -1.18 2.84
CA GLY A 161 -21.47 -1.54 1.42
C GLY A 161 -20.58 -0.63 0.58
N LEU A 162 -20.79 -0.66 -0.73
CA LEU A 162 -20.04 0.11 -1.72
C LEU A 162 -20.93 1.02 -2.56
N SER A 163 -22.09 1.38 -2.02
CA SER A 163 -22.93 2.43 -2.57
C SER A 163 -22.17 3.75 -2.64
N ARG A 164 -22.54 4.62 -3.58
CA ARG A 164 -21.96 5.95 -3.71
C ARG A 164 -22.08 6.74 -2.41
N LYS A 165 -23.22 6.60 -1.70
CA LYS A 165 -23.45 7.22 -0.40
C LYS A 165 -22.37 6.80 0.59
N HIS A 166 -22.22 5.49 0.82
CA HIS A 166 -21.28 4.99 1.83
C HIS A 166 -19.81 5.24 1.45
N ILE A 167 -19.44 5.11 0.16
CA ILE A 167 -18.06 5.40 -0.28
C ILE A 167 -17.66 6.84 0.05
N ILE A 168 -18.53 7.80 -0.27
CA ILE A 168 -18.23 9.23 -0.04
C ILE A 168 -18.27 9.55 1.45
N GLU A 169 -19.32 9.13 2.17
CA GLU A 169 -19.49 9.43 3.59
C GLU A 169 -18.45 8.70 4.46
N GLY A 170 -18.22 7.41 4.19
CA GLY A 170 -17.23 6.59 4.88
C GLY A 170 -15.80 7.10 4.68
N LEU A 171 -15.42 7.47 3.44
CA LEU A 171 -14.09 8.05 3.19
C LEU A 171 -13.94 9.42 3.85
N LYS A 172 -14.97 10.28 3.78
CA LYS A 172 -14.94 11.59 4.45
C LYS A 172 -14.73 11.44 5.97
N ALA A 173 -15.47 10.53 6.60
CA ALA A 173 -15.32 10.25 8.03
C ALA A 173 -13.95 9.63 8.36
N SER A 174 -13.41 8.79 7.47
CA SER A 174 -12.06 8.22 7.63
C SER A 174 -10.97 9.30 7.56
N LEU A 175 -11.06 10.22 6.61
CA LEU A 175 -10.14 11.35 6.46
C LEU A 175 -10.17 12.28 7.68
N GLU A 176 -11.37 12.54 8.22
CA GLU A 176 -11.53 13.31 9.45
C GLU A 176 -10.83 12.63 10.64
N ARG A 177 -11.05 11.32 10.84
CA ARG A 177 -10.36 10.54 11.89
C ARG A 177 -8.84 10.53 11.71
N LEU A 178 -8.38 10.37 10.46
CA LEU A 178 -6.96 10.39 10.10
C LEU A 178 -6.33 11.78 10.21
N GLN A 179 -7.14 12.85 10.25
CA GLN A 179 -6.67 14.24 10.14
C GLN A 179 -5.86 14.47 8.86
N LEU A 180 -6.32 13.89 7.75
CA LEU A 180 -5.69 13.97 6.43
C LEU A 180 -6.67 14.53 5.41
N GLU A 181 -6.15 15.29 4.44
CA GLU A 181 -6.93 15.75 3.29
C GLU A 181 -7.21 14.62 2.29
N TYR A 182 -6.28 13.69 2.17
CA TYR A 182 -6.38 12.54 1.27
C TYR A 182 -5.65 11.30 1.77
N VAL A 183 -6.09 10.14 1.30
CA VAL A 183 -5.33 8.88 1.33
C VAL A 183 -4.68 8.61 -0.02
N ASP A 184 -3.58 7.87 -0.05
CA ASP A 184 -2.94 7.51 -1.32
C ASP A 184 -3.75 6.46 -2.07
N VAL A 185 -4.31 5.48 -1.35
CA VAL A 185 -5.22 4.49 -1.95
C VAL A 185 -6.44 4.28 -1.05
N VAL A 186 -7.63 4.50 -1.60
CA VAL A 186 -8.88 4.04 -1.00
C VAL A 186 -9.25 2.67 -1.56
N PHE A 187 -9.51 1.71 -0.69
CA PHE A 187 -9.85 0.35 -1.09
C PHE A 187 -11.32 0.04 -0.82
N ALA A 188 -11.97 -0.69 -1.73
CA ALA A 188 -13.15 -1.46 -1.40
C ALA A 188 -12.75 -2.65 -0.51
N ASN A 189 -13.20 -2.71 0.75
CA ASN A 189 -12.73 -3.71 1.73
C ASN A 189 -13.13 -5.16 1.39
N ARG A 190 -14.21 -5.32 0.63
CA ARG A 190 -14.76 -6.59 0.09
C ARG A 190 -15.71 -6.28 -1.07
N PRO A 191 -16.14 -7.27 -1.88
CA PRO A 191 -17.21 -7.06 -2.85
C PRO A 191 -18.54 -6.73 -2.16
N ASP A 192 -19.38 -5.97 -2.86
CA ASP A 192 -20.76 -5.66 -2.47
C ASP A 192 -21.74 -6.24 -3.51
N PRO A 193 -22.45 -7.34 -3.21
CA PRO A 193 -23.42 -7.91 -4.13
C PRO A 193 -24.68 -7.04 -4.30
N ASN A 194 -24.88 -6.03 -3.43
CA ASN A 194 -26.09 -5.19 -3.44
C ASN A 194 -25.89 -3.87 -4.19
N THR A 195 -24.66 -3.54 -4.62
CA THR A 195 -24.37 -2.31 -5.36
C THR A 195 -23.84 -2.66 -6.75
N PRO A 196 -24.42 -2.11 -7.84
CA PRO A 196 -23.90 -2.30 -9.18
C PRO A 196 -22.46 -1.80 -9.33
N MET A 197 -21.64 -2.54 -10.09
CA MET A 197 -20.24 -2.21 -10.33
C MET A 197 -20.04 -0.77 -10.85
N GLU A 198 -20.92 -0.34 -11.75
CA GLU A 198 -20.87 1.02 -12.30
C GLU A 198 -20.95 2.10 -11.22
N GLU A 199 -21.85 1.94 -10.24
CA GLU A 199 -22.01 2.90 -9.15
C GLU A 199 -20.74 2.96 -8.29
N THR A 200 -20.20 1.80 -7.90
CA THR A 200 -18.96 1.71 -7.12
C THR A 200 -17.78 2.35 -7.87
N VAL A 201 -17.57 2.04 -9.15
CA VAL A 201 -16.45 2.60 -9.93
C VAL A 201 -16.62 4.11 -10.15
N ARG A 202 -17.84 4.61 -10.37
CA ARG A 202 -18.12 6.05 -10.44
C ARG A 202 -17.89 6.75 -9.10
N ALA A 203 -18.23 6.12 -7.98
CA ALA A 203 -17.99 6.67 -6.65
C ALA A 203 -16.49 6.73 -6.32
N MET A 204 -15.74 5.67 -6.60
CA MET A 204 -14.28 5.64 -6.44
C MET A 204 -13.59 6.69 -7.34
N THR A 205 -14.03 6.80 -8.60
CA THR A 205 -13.55 7.84 -9.52
C THR A 205 -13.87 9.24 -9.01
N HIS A 206 -15.07 9.44 -8.44
CA HIS A 206 -15.46 10.73 -7.90
C HIS A 206 -14.58 11.16 -6.73
N VAL A 207 -14.35 10.30 -5.73
CA VAL A 207 -13.52 10.68 -4.58
C VAL A 207 -12.07 10.95 -4.97
N ILE A 208 -11.56 10.30 -6.03
CA ILE A 208 -10.25 10.64 -6.60
C ILE A 208 -10.28 12.03 -7.25
N ASN A 209 -11.26 12.31 -8.10
CA ASN A 209 -11.40 13.61 -8.76
C ASN A 209 -11.67 14.76 -7.77
N GLN A 210 -12.23 14.47 -6.59
CA GLN A 210 -12.38 15.43 -5.49
C GLN A 210 -11.10 15.60 -4.65
N GLY A 211 -10.03 14.87 -4.97
CA GLY A 211 -8.77 14.95 -4.24
C GLY A 211 -8.80 14.28 -2.87
N MET A 212 -9.81 13.46 -2.56
CA MET A 212 -9.90 12.72 -1.28
C MET A 212 -9.05 11.43 -1.28
N ALA A 213 -8.73 10.93 -2.48
CA ALA A 213 -7.81 9.81 -2.67
C ALA A 213 -6.96 10.03 -3.92
N MET A 214 -5.72 9.52 -3.96
CA MET A 214 -4.90 9.58 -5.18
C MET A 214 -5.24 8.45 -6.15
N TYR A 215 -5.50 7.25 -5.62
CA TYR A 215 -5.85 6.06 -6.36
C TYR A 215 -6.92 5.26 -5.62
N TRP A 216 -7.45 4.22 -6.27
CA TRP A 216 -8.29 3.23 -5.60
C TRP A 216 -7.88 1.80 -5.93
N GLY A 217 -8.32 0.86 -5.10
CA GLY A 217 -8.08 -0.56 -5.27
C GLY A 217 -9.21 -1.42 -4.72
N THR A 218 -9.08 -2.72 -4.90
CA THR A 218 -10.01 -3.74 -4.43
C THR A 218 -9.37 -4.57 -3.31
N SER A 219 -10.18 -5.25 -2.49
CA SER A 219 -9.69 -6.19 -1.48
C SER A 219 -10.66 -7.35 -1.37
N ARG A 220 -10.16 -8.59 -1.48
CA ARG A 220 -10.98 -9.83 -1.45
C ARG A 220 -11.88 -10.00 -2.67
N TRP A 221 -11.67 -9.25 -3.73
CA TRP A 221 -12.44 -9.39 -4.97
C TRP A 221 -11.93 -10.55 -5.81
N SER A 222 -12.82 -11.28 -6.46
CA SER A 222 -12.44 -12.28 -7.47
C SER A 222 -11.76 -11.59 -8.67
N SER A 223 -10.99 -12.36 -9.44
CA SER A 223 -10.40 -11.85 -10.68
C SER A 223 -11.44 -11.39 -11.71
N MET A 224 -12.63 -12.00 -11.69
CA MET A 224 -13.77 -11.59 -12.51
C MET A 224 -14.26 -10.19 -12.13
N GLU A 225 -14.55 -9.95 -10.84
CA GLU A 225 -15.05 -8.64 -10.37
C GLU A 225 -14.03 -7.53 -10.60
N ILE A 226 -12.73 -7.81 -10.47
CA ILE A 226 -11.67 -6.83 -10.78
C ILE A 226 -11.66 -6.48 -12.27
N MET A 227 -11.83 -7.48 -13.14
CA MET A 227 -11.94 -7.27 -14.58
C MET A 227 -13.23 -6.53 -14.95
N GLU A 228 -14.34 -6.79 -14.26
CA GLU A 228 -15.60 -6.07 -14.42
C GLU A 228 -15.43 -4.58 -14.06
N ALA A 229 -14.79 -4.27 -12.93
CA ALA A 229 -14.44 -2.89 -12.56
C ALA A 229 -13.59 -2.21 -13.63
N TYR A 230 -12.60 -2.92 -14.18
CA TYR A 230 -11.79 -2.40 -15.29
C TYR A 230 -12.62 -2.18 -16.56
N SER A 231 -13.52 -3.11 -16.90
CA SER A 231 -14.40 -3.02 -18.07
C SER A 231 -15.31 -1.80 -17.96
N VAL A 232 -15.98 -1.62 -16.82
CA VAL A 232 -16.80 -0.45 -16.50
C VAL A 232 -15.97 0.84 -16.63
N ALA A 233 -14.76 0.85 -16.08
CA ALA A 233 -13.89 2.02 -16.18
C ALA A 233 -13.53 2.38 -17.63
N ARG A 234 -13.24 1.39 -18.47
CA ARG A 234 -12.96 1.61 -19.89
C ARG A 234 -14.19 2.05 -20.67
N GLN A 235 -15.35 1.44 -20.41
CA GLN A 235 -16.59 1.75 -21.10
C GLN A 235 -17.06 3.19 -20.84
N PHE A 236 -16.89 3.67 -19.61
CA PHE A 236 -17.40 4.99 -19.18
C PHE A 236 -16.31 6.04 -18.95
N ASN A 237 -15.08 5.78 -19.40
CA ASN A 237 -13.91 6.65 -19.21
C ASN A 237 -13.71 7.08 -17.74
N LEU A 238 -13.78 6.10 -16.84
CA LEU A 238 -13.56 6.27 -15.40
C LEU A 238 -12.16 5.75 -15.02
N ILE A 239 -11.80 5.91 -13.75
CA ILE A 239 -10.47 5.52 -13.24
C ILE A 239 -10.52 4.03 -12.85
N PRO A 240 -9.68 3.15 -13.42
CA PRO A 240 -9.61 1.74 -13.03
C PRO A 240 -8.86 1.54 -11.69
N PRO A 241 -9.07 0.40 -10.99
CA PRO A 241 -8.33 0.10 -9.77
C PRO A 241 -6.87 -0.22 -10.10
N ILE A 242 -5.93 0.16 -9.21
CA ILE A 242 -4.49 -0.08 -9.43
C ILE A 242 -3.95 -1.30 -8.68
N CYS A 243 -4.69 -1.80 -7.69
CA CYS A 243 -4.21 -2.81 -6.75
C CYS A 243 -5.36 -3.68 -6.25
N GLU A 244 -5.08 -4.96 -6.04
CA GLU A 244 -5.89 -5.87 -5.23
C GLU A 244 -5.15 -6.17 -3.92
N GLN A 245 -5.85 -6.04 -2.79
CA GLN A 245 -5.35 -6.40 -1.47
C GLN A 245 -5.77 -7.84 -1.10
N ALA A 246 -4.88 -8.81 -1.27
CA ALA A 246 -5.23 -10.24 -1.19
C ALA A 246 -4.50 -10.99 -0.06
N GLU A 247 -5.15 -12.01 0.52
CA GLU A 247 -4.50 -12.91 1.49
C GLU A 247 -3.40 -13.69 0.79
N TYR A 248 -2.20 -13.70 1.37
CA TYR A 248 -1.11 -14.51 0.85
C TYR A 248 -0.17 -14.95 1.98
N HIS A 249 -0.02 -16.26 2.08
CA HIS A 249 0.92 -16.92 2.97
C HIS A 249 1.10 -18.37 2.50
N MET A 250 2.01 -19.11 3.14
CA MET A 250 2.34 -20.49 2.74
C MET A 250 1.13 -21.43 2.64
N PHE A 251 0.07 -21.18 3.42
CA PHE A 251 -1.18 -21.95 3.38
C PHE A 251 -2.33 -21.34 2.55
N GLN A 252 -2.13 -20.19 1.90
CA GLN A 252 -3.13 -19.52 1.06
C GLN A 252 -2.42 -18.90 -0.14
N ARG A 253 -2.43 -19.60 -1.28
CA ARG A 253 -1.50 -19.34 -2.41
C ARG A 253 -2.18 -19.04 -3.74
N GLU A 254 -3.27 -19.76 -4.04
CA GLU A 254 -3.85 -19.87 -5.38
C GLU A 254 -4.10 -18.50 -6.04
N LYS A 255 -4.86 -17.62 -5.39
CA LYS A 255 -5.22 -16.31 -5.96
C LYS A 255 -3.99 -15.50 -6.38
N VAL A 256 -3.00 -15.41 -5.50
CA VAL A 256 -1.83 -14.54 -5.67
C VAL A 256 -0.79 -15.16 -6.61
N GLU A 257 -0.63 -16.48 -6.59
CA GLU A 257 0.34 -17.16 -7.47
C GLU A 257 -0.22 -17.45 -8.87
N VAL A 258 -1.54 -17.52 -9.06
CA VAL A 258 -2.17 -17.91 -10.34
C VAL A 258 -2.99 -16.79 -10.96
N GLN A 259 -3.91 -16.18 -10.21
CA GLN A 259 -4.87 -15.22 -10.78
C GLN A 259 -4.31 -13.80 -10.90
N LEU A 260 -3.65 -13.29 -9.86
CA LEU A 260 -3.14 -11.92 -9.85
C LEU A 260 -2.04 -11.64 -10.90
N PRO A 261 -1.13 -12.58 -11.23
CA PRO A 261 -0.18 -12.37 -12.31
C PRO A 261 -0.87 -12.12 -13.66
N GLU A 262 -1.95 -12.84 -13.96
CA GLU A 262 -2.73 -12.62 -15.18
C GLU A 262 -3.38 -11.23 -15.20
N LEU A 263 -3.93 -10.76 -14.08
CA LEU A 263 -4.48 -9.40 -13.96
C LEU A 263 -3.40 -8.34 -14.12
N PHE A 264 -2.22 -8.53 -13.54
CA PHE A 264 -1.09 -7.63 -13.70
C PHE A 264 -0.69 -7.49 -15.18
N HIS A 265 -0.57 -8.60 -15.90
CA HIS A 265 -0.21 -8.57 -17.31
C HIS A 265 -1.29 -7.92 -18.18
N LYS A 266 -2.57 -8.27 -17.96
CA LYS A 266 -3.70 -7.82 -18.78
C LYS A 266 -4.09 -6.36 -18.53
N ILE A 267 -4.22 -5.96 -17.27
CA ILE A 267 -4.81 -4.66 -16.89
C ILE A 267 -3.92 -3.83 -15.94
N GLY A 268 -2.77 -4.37 -15.51
CA GLY A 268 -1.79 -3.63 -14.72
C GLY A 268 -2.06 -3.55 -13.23
N VAL A 269 -3.04 -4.29 -12.71
CA VAL A 269 -3.37 -4.35 -11.27
C VAL A 269 -2.23 -5.03 -10.51
N GLY A 270 -1.71 -4.37 -9.47
CA GLY A 270 -0.71 -4.92 -8.56
C GLY A 270 -1.31 -5.75 -7.43
N ALA A 271 -0.45 -6.50 -6.73
CA ALA A 271 -0.82 -7.24 -5.53
C ALA A 271 -0.17 -6.63 -4.29
N MET A 272 -1.01 -6.22 -3.33
CA MET A 272 -0.60 -5.87 -1.97
C MET A 272 -1.13 -6.95 -1.03
N THR A 273 -0.27 -7.76 -0.43
CA THR A 273 -0.74 -8.95 0.28
C THR A 273 -0.88 -8.74 1.78
N TRP A 274 -1.77 -9.48 2.43
CA TRP A 274 -2.01 -9.38 3.86
C TRP A 274 -1.96 -10.74 4.58
N SER A 275 -1.84 -10.68 5.92
CA SER A 275 -1.65 -11.83 6.82
C SER A 275 -0.53 -12.80 6.40
N PRO A 276 0.71 -12.34 6.13
CA PRO A 276 1.81 -13.22 5.69
C PRO A 276 2.14 -14.34 6.68
N LEU A 277 1.79 -14.15 7.96
CA LEU A 277 1.96 -15.13 9.02
C LEU A 277 0.65 -15.85 9.39
N ALA A 278 -0.39 -15.77 8.56
CA ALA A 278 -1.72 -16.32 8.81
C ALA A 278 -2.23 -15.98 10.22
N CYS A 279 -2.31 -14.69 10.56
CA CYS A 279 -2.67 -14.21 11.91
C CYS A 279 -1.73 -14.65 13.05
N GLY A 280 -0.49 -15.03 12.74
CA GLY A 280 0.53 -15.47 13.68
C GLY A 280 0.68 -17.00 13.76
N ILE A 281 -0.14 -17.76 13.04
CA ILE A 281 -0.07 -19.23 12.96
C ILE A 281 1.31 -19.68 12.49
N VAL A 282 1.85 -19.02 11.47
CA VAL A 282 3.12 -19.39 10.82
C VAL A 282 4.33 -19.12 11.72
N SER A 283 4.18 -18.41 12.84
CA SER A 283 5.30 -18.23 13.78
C SER A 283 5.59 -19.48 14.62
N GLY A 284 4.78 -20.54 14.51
CA GLY A 284 4.90 -21.76 15.32
C GLY A 284 4.44 -21.61 16.78
N LYS A 285 3.97 -20.43 17.21
CA LYS A 285 3.63 -20.15 18.62
C LYS A 285 2.47 -21.00 19.17
N TYR A 286 1.73 -21.70 18.30
CA TYR A 286 0.54 -22.47 18.66
C TYR A 286 0.76 -23.99 18.75
N ASP A 287 2.01 -24.47 18.65
CA ASP A 287 2.31 -25.91 18.74
C ASP A 287 1.81 -26.53 20.05
N GLY A 288 2.05 -25.83 21.16
CA GLY A 288 1.65 -26.21 22.53
C GLY A 288 0.28 -25.71 23.00
N GLY A 289 -0.61 -25.28 22.10
CA GLY A 289 -1.93 -24.74 22.44
C GLY A 289 -2.05 -23.24 22.17
N ILE A 290 -2.95 -22.54 22.86
CA ILE A 290 -3.19 -21.10 22.66
C ILE A 290 -2.43 -20.30 23.72
N PRO A 291 -1.33 -19.61 23.39
CA PRO A 291 -0.60 -18.81 24.36
C PRO A 291 -1.46 -17.64 24.87
N PRO A 292 -1.30 -17.24 26.15
CA PRO A 292 -1.91 -16.02 26.66
C PRO A 292 -1.42 -14.81 25.86
N TYR A 293 -2.27 -13.79 25.75
CA TYR A 293 -2.03 -12.55 24.99
C TYR A 293 -1.81 -12.72 23.47
N SER A 294 -1.89 -13.94 22.95
CA SER A 294 -1.88 -14.18 21.51
C SER A 294 -3.17 -13.68 20.85
N ARG A 295 -3.16 -13.41 19.54
CA ARG A 295 -4.37 -12.96 18.82
C ARG A 295 -5.54 -13.92 19.02
N ALA A 296 -5.29 -15.22 19.02
CA ALA A 296 -6.29 -16.26 19.22
C ALA A 296 -6.86 -16.35 20.65
N SER A 297 -6.25 -15.69 21.64
CA SER A 297 -6.81 -15.57 22.99
C SER A 297 -7.67 -14.33 23.19
N LEU A 298 -7.73 -13.41 22.22
CA LEU A 298 -8.47 -12.17 22.33
C LEU A 298 -9.99 -12.38 22.18
N LYS A 299 -10.79 -11.60 22.91
CA LYS A 299 -12.24 -11.57 22.74
C LYS A 299 -12.59 -11.17 21.30
N GLY A 300 -13.52 -11.90 20.68
CA GLY A 300 -13.92 -11.70 19.28
C GLY A 300 -13.08 -12.46 18.26
N TYR A 301 -12.04 -13.20 18.68
CA TYR A 301 -11.18 -14.01 17.81
C TYR A 301 -11.38 -15.52 17.99
N GLN A 302 -12.56 -15.94 18.49
CA GLN A 302 -12.88 -17.36 18.66
C GLN A 302 -12.77 -18.14 17.34
N TRP A 303 -13.17 -17.53 16.22
CA TRP A 303 -13.01 -18.11 14.88
C TRP A 303 -11.55 -18.47 14.55
N LEU A 304 -10.57 -17.69 15.03
CA LEU A 304 -9.15 -17.97 14.81
C LEU A 304 -8.67 -19.10 15.73
N LYS A 305 -9.14 -19.13 16.97
CA LYS A 305 -8.89 -20.23 17.90
C LYS A 305 -9.43 -21.55 17.35
N ASP A 306 -10.65 -21.56 16.83
CA ASP A 306 -11.27 -22.74 16.23
C ASP A 306 -10.50 -23.19 14.99
N LYS A 307 -10.05 -22.25 14.14
CA LYS A 307 -9.18 -22.57 12.99
C LYS A 307 -7.88 -23.22 13.41
N ILE A 308 -7.22 -22.71 14.46
CA ILE A 308 -5.94 -23.24 14.97
C ILE A 308 -6.12 -24.65 15.55
N LEU A 309 -7.20 -24.87 16.30
CA LEU A 309 -7.48 -26.14 16.97
C LEU A 309 -8.15 -27.18 16.06
N SER A 310 -8.61 -26.77 14.87
CA SER A 310 -9.13 -27.69 13.85
C SER A 310 -8.08 -28.70 13.38
N GLU A 311 -8.55 -29.81 12.80
CA GLU A 311 -7.67 -30.81 12.20
C GLU A 311 -6.72 -30.19 11.16
N GLU A 312 -7.25 -29.30 10.31
CA GLU A 312 -6.44 -28.59 9.32
C GLU A 312 -5.37 -27.70 9.97
N GLY A 313 -5.73 -26.97 11.02
CA GLY A 313 -4.79 -26.15 11.79
C GLY A 313 -3.65 -26.97 12.40
N ARG A 314 -3.96 -28.15 12.94
CA ARG A 314 -2.95 -29.07 13.47
C ARG A 314 -2.05 -29.65 12.38
N ARG A 315 -2.60 -29.98 11.20
CA ARG A 315 -1.80 -30.38 10.01
C ARG A 315 -0.87 -29.26 9.56
N GLN A 316 -1.31 -28.01 9.59
CA GLN A 316 -0.46 -26.85 9.30
C GLN A 316 0.67 -26.72 10.33
N GLN A 317 0.40 -26.89 11.64
CA GLN A 317 1.44 -26.87 12.67
C GLN A 317 2.51 -27.96 12.46
N ALA A 318 2.13 -29.17 12.03
CA ALA A 318 3.09 -30.22 11.71
C ALA A 318 4.07 -29.78 10.59
N LYS A 319 3.55 -29.21 9.51
CA LYS A 319 4.36 -28.67 8.41
C LYS A 319 5.28 -27.52 8.86
N LEU A 320 4.84 -26.69 9.81
CA LEU A 320 5.67 -25.62 10.35
C LEU A 320 6.92 -26.15 11.09
N LYS A 321 6.87 -27.35 11.68
CA LYS A 321 8.06 -28.00 12.29
C LYS A 321 9.10 -28.36 11.24
N GLU A 322 8.66 -28.85 10.08
CA GLU A 322 9.56 -29.15 8.97
C GLU A 322 10.15 -27.87 8.36
N LEU A 323 9.34 -26.82 8.23
CA LEU A 323 9.80 -25.51 7.75
C LEU A 323 10.76 -24.81 8.72
N GLN A 324 10.62 -25.06 10.02
CA GLN A 324 11.53 -24.55 11.05
C GLN A 324 12.97 -25.04 10.81
N ALA A 325 13.15 -26.30 10.39
CA ALA A 325 14.49 -26.82 10.06
C ALA A 325 15.14 -26.09 8.87
N ILE A 326 14.34 -25.66 7.88
CA ILE A 326 14.82 -24.81 6.78
C ILE A 326 15.23 -23.43 7.32
N ALA A 327 14.41 -22.82 8.17
CA ALA A 327 14.69 -21.51 8.75
C ALA A 327 16.01 -21.52 9.54
N GLU A 328 16.25 -22.55 10.35
CA GLU A 328 17.49 -22.77 11.09
C GLU A 328 18.71 -22.89 10.18
N ARG A 329 18.61 -23.70 9.11
CA ARG A 329 19.69 -23.86 8.13
C ARG A 329 20.03 -22.55 7.42
N LEU A 330 19.05 -21.67 7.24
CA LEU A 330 19.25 -20.34 6.64
C LEU A 330 19.69 -19.27 7.66
N GLY A 331 19.74 -19.62 8.95
CA GLY A 331 20.07 -18.70 10.03
C GLY A 331 19.05 -17.57 10.17
N CYS A 332 17.76 -17.91 10.11
CA CYS A 332 16.65 -16.96 10.25
C CYS A 332 15.49 -17.58 11.06
N THR A 333 14.55 -16.75 11.48
CA THR A 333 13.33 -17.24 12.16
C THR A 333 12.29 -17.72 11.14
N LEU A 334 11.36 -18.56 11.56
CA LEU A 334 10.26 -19.00 10.70
C LEU A 334 9.38 -17.84 10.19
N PRO A 335 9.05 -16.81 11.00
CA PRO A 335 8.42 -15.58 10.49
C PRO A 335 9.21 -14.89 9.39
N GLN A 336 10.53 -14.76 9.55
CA GLN A 336 11.39 -14.16 8.53
C GLN A 336 11.37 -14.96 7.23
N LEU A 337 11.49 -16.29 7.33
CA LEU A 337 11.38 -17.19 6.18
C LEU A 337 10.03 -17.03 5.46
N ALA A 338 8.93 -17.00 6.21
CA ALA A 338 7.58 -16.88 5.65
C ALA A 338 7.32 -15.55 4.93
N ILE A 339 7.77 -14.43 5.51
CA ILE A 339 7.63 -13.11 4.90
C ILE A 339 8.52 -12.99 3.66
N ALA A 340 9.78 -13.45 3.73
CA ALA A 340 10.67 -13.49 2.59
C ALA A 340 10.11 -14.38 1.46
N TRP A 341 9.51 -15.52 1.83
CA TRP A 341 8.84 -16.41 0.88
C TRP A 341 7.69 -15.68 0.19
N CYS A 342 6.90 -14.87 0.89
CA CYS A 342 5.84 -14.06 0.24
C CYS A 342 6.44 -13.07 -0.77
N LEU A 343 7.56 -12.42 -0.41
CA LEU A 343 8.24 -11.44 -1.25
C LEU A 343 9.06 -12.01 -2.41
N ARG A 344 9.28 -13.34 -2.45
CA ARG A 344 9.99 -14.01 -3.55
C ARG A 344 9.29 -13.81 -4.89
N ASN A 345 7.96 -13.63 -4.86
CA ASN A 345 7.16 -13.41 -6.05
C ASN A 345 7.26 -11.93 -6.44
N GLU A 346 7.89 -11.63 -7.58
CA GLU A 346 8.00 -10.26 -8.08
C GLU A 346 6.64 -9.62 -8.42
N GLY A 347 5.61 -10.42 -8.65
CA GLY A 347 4.23 -9.95 -8.81
C GLY A 347 3.60 -9.38 -7.53
N VAL A 348 4.20 -9.63 -6.36
CA VAL A 348 3.82 -9.00 -5.08
C VAL A 348 4.57 -7.67 -4.94
N SER A 349 3.82 -6.57 -4.99
CA SER A 349 4.38 -5.22 -4.82
C SER A 349 4.78 -4.96 -3.37
N SER A 350 3.94 -5.36 -2.41
CA SER A 350 4.20 -5.19 -0.98
C SER A 350 3.47 -6.23 -0.12
N VAL A 351 4.06 -6.57 1.03
CA VAL A 351 3.47 -7.44 2.05
C VAL A 351 3.15 -6.61 3.30
N LEU A 352 1.89 -6.57 3.69
CA LEU A 352 1.42 -5.90 4.92
C LEU A 352 1.71 -6.76 6.15
N LEU A 353 2.58 -6.24 7.01
CA LEU A 353 2.92 -6.82 8.30
C LEU A 353 1.87 -6.46 9.36
N GLY A 354 1.75 -7.32 10.36
CA GLY A 354 1.08 -7.00 11.62
C GLY A 354 1.98 -7.41 12.78
N ALA A 355 2.12 -6.52 13.76
CA ALA A 355 2.97 -6.73 14.94
C ALA A 355 2.28 -6.17 16.18
N SER A 356 2.33 -6.90 17.30
CA SER A 356 1.79 -6.45 18.59
C SER A 356 2.88 -5.86 19.52
N ASN A 357 4.15 -5.93 19.13
CA ASN A 357 5.27 -5.35 19.85
C ASN A 357 6.46 -5.08 18.90
N ALA A 358 7.43 -4.29 19.35
CA ALA A 358 8.59 -3.88 18.57
C ALA A 358 9.48 -5.04 18.11
N ASP A 359 9.67 -6.05 18.96
CA ASP A 359 10.51 -7.22 18.65
C ASP A 359 9.98 -7.98 17.43
N GLN A 360 8.67 -8.23 17.38
CA GLN A 360 8.02 -8.86 16.23
C GLN A 360 8.21 -8.02 14.95
N LEU A 361 8.09 -6.69 15.04
CA LEU A 361 8.24 -5.84 13.87
C LEU A 361 9.69 -5.88 13.34
N MET A 362 10.67 -5.74 14.24
CA MET A 362 12.09 -5.77 13.86
C MET A 362 12.50 -7.15 13.33
N GLU A 363 12.01 -8.22 13.95
CA GLU A 363 12.17 -9.59 13.45
C GLU A 363 11.63 -9.69 12.02
N ASN A 364 10.39 -9.25 11.79
CA ASN A 364 9.72 -9.31 10.50
C ASN A 364 10.41 -8.46 9.43
N ILE A 365 10.92 -7.28 9.76
CA ILE A 365 11.72 -6.44 8.83
C ILE A 365 13.00 -7.16 8.40
N GLY A 366 13.60 -7.95 9.31
CA GLY A 366 14.76 -8.80 9.02
C GLY A 366 14.54 -9.82 7.90
N ALA A 367 13.29 -10.12 7.50
CA ALA A 367 12.97 -10.97 6.36
C ALA A 367 13.59 -10.50 5.04
N ILE A 368 13.86 -9.19 4.90
CA ILE A 368 14.54 -8.64 3.71
C ILE A 368 15.91 -9.29 3.50
N GLN A 369 16.61 -9.63 4.59
CA GLN A 369 17.93 -10.27 4.53
C GLN A 369 17.87 -11.77 4.23
N VAL A 370 16.67 -12.37 4.29
CA VAL A 370 16.45 -13.78 3.94
C VAL A 370 16.17 -13.93 2.45
N LEU A 371 15.61 -12.91 1.78
CA LEU A 371 15.27 -12.95 0.36
C LEU A 371 16.41 -13.45 -0.55
N PRO A 372 17.66 -12.97 -0.43
CA PRO A 372 18.76 -13.47 -1.28
C PRO A 372 19.13 -14.94 -1.05
N LYS A 373 18.69 -15.52 0.08
CA LYS A 373 18.97 -16.91 0.45
C LYS A 373 17.93 -17.90 -0.10
N LEU A 374 16.82 -17.42 -0.66
CA LEU A 374 15.75 -18.25 -1.21
C LEU A 374 16.09 -18.75 -2.61
N SER A 375 17.03 -19.71 -2.70
CA SER A 375 17.35 -20.41 -3.94
C SER A 375 16.17 -21.25 -4.45
N SER A 376 16.21 -21.63 -5.73
CA SER A 376 15.21 -22.53 -6.33
C SER A 376 15.10 -23.87 -5.58
N SER A 377 16.21 -24.39 -5.03
CA SER A 377 16.20 -25.62 -4.24
C SER A 377 15.44 -25.46 -2.92
N ILE A 378 15.67 -24.36 -2.20
CA ILE A 378 14.92 -24.04 -0.97
C ILE A 378 13.43 -23.85 -1.27
N VAL A 379 13.09 -23.14 -2.35
CA VAL A 379 11.69 -22.95 -2.74
C VAL A 379 11.03 -24.29 -3.08
N HIS A 380 11.72 -25.18 -3.78
CA HIS A 380 11.21 -26.52 -4.08
C HIS A 380 11.01 -27.39 -2.82
N GLU A 381 11.93 -27.30 -1.86
CA GLU A 381 11.82 -27.99 -0.58
C GLU A 381 10.61 -27.49 0.22
N ILE A 382 10.42 -26.16 0.28
CA ILE A 382 9.23 -25.55 0.87
C ILE A 382 7.96 -26.01 0.15
N ASP A 383 7.93 -26.01 -1.19
CA ASP A 383 6.79 -26.51 -1.96
C ASP A 383 6.47 -27.98 -1.65
N SER A 384 7.50 -28.81 -1.46
CA SER A 384 7.35 -30.24 -1.12
C SER A 384 6.73 -30.44 0.26
N ILE A 385 7.21 -29.72 1.28
CA ILE A 385 6.65 -29.74 2.64
C ILE A 385 5.20 -29.24 2.64
N LEU A 386 4.96 -28.13 1.95
CA LEU A 386 3.64 -27.54 1.91
C LEU A 386 2.64 -28.38 1.13
N GLY A 387 3.08 -29.07 0.07
CA GLY A 387 2.24 -29.97 -0.74
C GLY A 387 1.01 -29.28 -1.33
N ASN A 388 1.08 -27.97 -1.56
CA ASN A 388 -0.05 -27.14 -1.96
C ASN A 388 0.30 -26.13 -3.06
N LYS A 389 1.38 -26.39 -3.81
CA LYS A 389 1.77 -25.56 -4.94
C LYS A 389 0.59 -25.50 -5.93
N PRO A 390 0.04 -24.31 -6.22
CA PRO A 390 -1.10 -24.22 -7.11
C PRO A 390 -0.66 -24.50 -8.55
N TYR A 391 -1.54 -25.14 -9.32
CA TYR A 391 -1.30 -25.44 -10.73
C TYR A 391 -1.29 -24.16 -11.57
N SER A 392 -0.29 -23.98 -12.43
CA SER A 392 -0.26 -22.89 -13.40
C SER A 392 -0.63 -23.39 -14.79
N LYS A 393 -1.34 -22.57 -15.60
CA LYS A 393 -1.62 -22.92 -17.01
C LYS A 393 -0.37 -23.15 -17.85
N LYS A 394 0.80 -22.64 -17.43
CA LYS A 394 2.08 -22.91 -18.09
C LYS A 394 2.49 -24.39 -18.03
N ASP A 395 1.98 -25.14 -17.06
CA ASP A 395 2.33 -26.56 -16.85
C ASP A 395 1.62 -27.50 -17.85
N TYR A 396 0.65 -27.02 -18.66
CA TYR A 396 -0.03 -27.82 -19.69
C TYR A 396 0.79 -28.09 -20.96
N ARG A 397 1.92 -27.40 -21.14
CA ARG A 397 2.76 -27.48 -22.35
C ARG A 397 4.08 -28.24 -22.13
N SER A 398 4.27 -28.82 -20.95
CA SER A 398 5.46 -29.57 -20.55
C SER A 398 5.18 -31.05 -20.37
#